data_AF-A0A9D5VHT4-F1
#
_entry.id   AF-A0A9D5VHT4-F1
#
_cell.length_a   1.000
_cell.length_b   1.000
_cell.length_c   1.000
_cell.angle_alpha   90.00
_cell.angle_beta   90.00
_cell.angle_gamma   90.00
#
_symmetry.space_group_name_H-M   'P 1'
#
loop_
_entity.id
_entity.type
_entity.pdbx_description
1 polymer ?
#
loop_
_entity_poly.entity_id
_entity_poly.type
_entity_poly.pdbx_seq_one_letter_code
_entity_poly.pdbx_strand_id
1 'polypeptide(L)'
;MKSNHNPPIDLLIITALLLTLFPSCETAEQDTIARAQACLDAADRTRASACKNIVIGLETPDAYIIRCSADFLEAGMTASKMALAISNRDSTTTSNDPLLGMMGAFAFSSTEAAENAINDCNKSNNQSFILFASMAKMATTIGSFGTVLTTISSGATPTQQEMESALENLLNNPDTATLESIGATATLVNEQYCKDGTNPDANSKVCSNITEALNSSNSNSDIGQALLTALRTR
;
A
#
# COMPACT_ATOMS: atom_id res chain seq x y z
N MET A 1 -46.91 -7.77 -40.67
CA MET A 1 -45.92 -7.41 -41.71
C MET A 1 -44.54 -7.40 -41.05
N LYS A 2 -43.72 -8.41 -41.32
CA LYS A 2 -42.37 -8.57 -40.75
C LYS A 2 -41.37 -7.96 -41.74
N SER A 3 -40.66 -6.91 -41.33
CA SER A 3 -39.60 -6.28 -42.12
C SER A 3 -38.28 -7.00 -41.83
N ASN A 4 -37.70 -7.66 -42.83
CA ASN A 4 -36.37 -8.26 -42.76
C ASN A 4 -35.33 -7.18 -43.02
N HIS A 5 -34.60 -6.76 -41.98
CA HIS A 5 -33.41 -5.92 -42.11
C HIS A 5 -32.18 -6.84 -42.26
N ASN A 6 -31.63 -6.89 -43.47
CA ASN A 6 -30.30 -7.47 -43.69
C ASN A 6 -29.24 -6.42 -43.29
N PRO A 7 -28.27 -6.76 -42.43
CA PRO A 7 -27.18 -5.85 -42.12
C PRO A 7 -26.29 -5.62 -43.36
N PRO A 8 -25.80 -4.39 -43.59
CA PRO A 8 -24.96 -4.08 -44.73
C PRO A 8 -23.60 -4.79 -44.61
N ILE A 9 -23.27 -5.58 -45.62
CA ILE A 9 -22.05 -6.40 -45.73
C ILE A 9 -20.77 -5.54 -45.77
N ASP A 10 -20.90 -4.25 -46.07
CA ASP A 10 -19.76 -3.32 -46.22
C ASP A 10 -19.06 -2.95 -44.90
N LEU A 11 -19.69 -3.16 -43.73
CA LEU A 11 -19.08 -2.83 -42.43
C LEU A 11 -18.05 -3.90 -41.96
N LEU A 12 -18.14 -5.13 -42.50
CA LEU A 12 -17.29 -6.26 -42.07
C LEU A 12 -15.88 -6.24 -42.68
N ILE A 13 -15.70 -5.60 -43.84
CA ILE A 13 -14.41 -5.58 -44.55
C ILE A 13 -13.45 -4.54 -43.93
N ILE A 14 -13.98 -3.46 -43.35
CA ILE A 14 -13.16 -2.41 -42.72
C ILE A 14 -12.62 -2.88 -41.35
N THR A 15 -13.37 -3.69 -40.59
CA THR A 15 -12.91 -4.20 -39.29
C THR A 15 -11.81 -5.26 -39.42
N ALA A 16 -11.79 -6.03 -40.51
CA ALA A 16 -10.76 -7.05 -40.75
C ALA A 16 -9.40 -6.46 -41.19
N LEU A 17 -9.38 -5.28 -41.82
CA LEU A 17 -8.14 -4.66 -42.31
C LEU A 17 -7.37 -3.90 -41.20
N LEU A 18 -8.06 -3.40 -40.17
CA LEU A 18 -7.42 -2.72 -39.02
C LEU A 18 -6.66 -3.66 -38.06
N LEU A 19 -6.88 -4.98 -38.13
CA LEU A 19 -6.24 -5.96 -37.26
C LEU A 19 -4.84 -6.40 -37.73
N THR A 20 -4.38 -5.97 -38.91
CA THR A 20 -3.09 -6.40 -39.48
C THR A 20 -2.00 -5.32 -39.44
N LEU A 21 -2.30 -4.13 -38.89
CA LEU A 21 -1.40 -2.97 -38.89
C LEU A 21 -0.77 -2.64 -37.53
N PHE A 22 -0.86 -3.53 -36.55
CA PHE A 22 -0.07 -3.45 -35.31
C PHE A 22 0.99 -4.56 -35.32
N PRO A 23 2.08 -4.46 -36.11
CA PRO A 23 3.24 -5.30 -35.86
C PRO A 23 3.64 -5.07 -34.40
N SER A 24 3.70 -6.16 -33.64
CA SER A 24 3.94 -6.19 -32.20
C SER A 24 5.03 -5.18 -31.80
N CYS A 25 4.60 -4.07 -31.19
CA CYS A 25 5.46 -3.01 -30.68
C CYS A 25 5.92 -3.33 -29.24
N GLU A 26 5.95 -4.63 -28.89
CA GLU A 26 6.36 -5.07 -27.57
C GLU A 26 7.84 -4.76 -27.38
N THR A 27 8.13 -3.79 -26.51
CA THR A 27 9.51 -3.44 -26.18
C THR A 27 10.11 -4.55 -25.31
N ALA A 28 11.44 -4.68 -25.31
CA ALA A 28 12.12 -5.61 -24.40
C ALA A 28 11.78 -5.35 -22.92
N GLU A 29 11.44 -4.10 -22.59
CA GLU A 29 10.94 -3.73 -21.28
C GLU A 29 9.55 -4.33 -20.98
N GLN A 30 8.62 -4.23 -21.94
CA GLN A 30 7.28 -4.80 -21.80
C GLN A 30 7.31 -6.32 -21.63
N ASP A 31 8.14 -7.04 -22.39
CA ASP A 31 8.35 -8.49 -22.19
C ASP A 31 8.92 -8.78 -20.79
N THR A 32 9.88 -7.97 -20.33
CA THR A 32 10.47 -8.13 -18.99
C THR A 32 9.43 -7.91 -17.88
N ILE A 33 8.59 -6.89 -18.00
CA ILE A 33 7.49 -6.61 -17.06
C ILE A 33 6.47 -7.74 -17.09
N ALA A 34 6.06 -8.20 -18.29
CA ALA A 34 5.09 -9.29 -18.44
C ALA A 34 5.60 -10.59 -17.81
N ARG A 35 6.89 -10.92 -17.99
CA ARG A 35 7.54 -12.07 -17.36
C ARG A 35 7.61 -11.93 -15.84
N ALA A 36 7.87 -10.73 -15.33
CA ALA A 36 7.89 -10.48 -13.89
C ALA A 36 6.50 -10.57 -13.25
N GLN A 37 5.47 -10.06 -13.92
CA GLN A 37 4.08 -10.22 -13.50
C GLN A 37 3.68 -11.70 -13.47
N ALA A 38 3.95 -12.45 -14.54
CA ALA A 38 3.67 -13.88 -14.58
C ALA A 38 4.43 -14.67 -13.49
N CYS A 39 5.65 -14.22 -13.13
CA CYS A 39 6.37 -14.76 -12.00
C CYS A 39 5.65 -14.48 -10.67
N LEU A 40 5.24 -13.23 -10.43
CA LEU A 40 4.54 -12.82 -9.21
C LEU A 40 3.19 -13.52 -9.04
N ASP A 41 2.43 -13.67 -10.13
CA ASP A 41 1.12 -14.34 -10.12
C ASP A 41 1.21 -15.80 -9.64
N ALA A 42 2.37 -16.44 -9.82
CA ALA A 42 2.65 -17.80 -9.39
C ALA A 42 3.59 -17.89 -8.17
N ALA A 43 3.98 -16.75 -7.60
CA ALA A 43 4.92 -16.68 -6.48
C ALA A 43 4.22 -16.84 -5.13
N ASP A 44 4.97 -17.37 -4.18
CA ASP A 44 4.68 -17.23 -2.76
C ASP A 44 5.70 -16.26 -2.12
N ARG A 45 5.63 -16.14 -0.80
CA ARG A 45 6.56 -15.32 -0.01
C ARG A 45 8.03 -15.60 -0.32
N THR A 46 8.40 -16.85 -0.57
CA THR A 46 9.80 -17.27 -0.77
C THR A 46 10.31 -16.99 -2.19
N ARG A 47 9.40 -16.84 -3.15
CA ARG A 47 9.72 -16.63 -4.57
C ARG A 47 9.58 -15.18 -5.03
N ALA A 48 8.95 -14.32 -4.24
CA ALA A 48 8.69 -12.93 -4.56
C ALA A 48 9.98 -12.14 -4.92
N SER A 49 11.07 -12.35 -4.18
CA SER A 49 12.36 -11.67 -4.46
C SER A 49 12.97 -12.06 -5.81
N ALA A 50 12.81 -13.31 -6.22
CA ALA A 50 13.24 -13.76 -7.54
C ALA A 50 12.45 -13.06 -8.65
N CYS A 51 11.15 -12.82 -8.46
CA CYS A 51 10.33 -12.07 -9.41
C CYS A 51 10.68 -10.59 -9.44
N LYS A 52 10.93 -9.98 -8.26
CA LYS A 52 11.44 -8.60 -8.15
C LYS A 52 12.72 -8.40 -8.95
N ASN A 53 13.63 -9.37 -8.92
CA ASN A 53 14.90 -9.32 -9.62
C ASN A 53 14.77 -9.35 -11.16
N ILE A 54 13.63 -9.77 -11.72
CA ILE A 54 13.42 -9.76 -13.18
C ILE A 54 13.41 -8.32 -13.72
N VAL A 55 12.85 -7.38 -12.95
CA VAL A 55 12.76 -5.97 -13.33
C VAL A 55 13.88 -5.11 -12.74
N ILE A 56 14.95 -5.72 -12.19
CA ILE A 56 16.06 -4.97 -11.60
C ILE A 56 16.75 -4.11 -12.68
N GLY A 57 16.86 -2.81 -12.44
CA GLY A 57 17.43 -1.85 -13.39
C GLY A 57 16.44 -1.15 -14.32
N LEU A 58 15.17 -1.56 -14.36
CA LEU A 58 14.12 -0.79 -15.03
C LEU A 58 13.64 0.36 -14.13
N GLU A 59 13.68 1.61 -14.60
CA GLU A 59 13.26 2.79 -13.81
C GLU A 59 11.91 3.35 -14.28
N THR A 60 10.98 2.46 -14.64
CA THR A 60 9.65 2.84 -15.10
C THR A 60 8.57 2.57 -14.04
N PRO A 61 7.46 3.34 -14.04
CA PRO A 61 6.39 3.17 -13.07
C PRO A 61 5.88 1.72 -12.95
N ASP A 62 5.73 1.02 -14.08
CA ASP A 62 5.27 -0.37 -14.12
C ASP A 62 6.27 -1.33 -13.47
N ALA A 63 7.58 -1.14 -13.67
CA ALA A 63 8.59 -1.91 -12.96
C ALA A 63 8.52 -1.68 -11.44
N TYR A 64 8.27 -0.45 -11.00
CA TYR A 64 8.09 -0.12 -9.58
C TYR A 64 6.80 -0.71 -8.99
N ILE A 65 5.71 -0.86 -9.77
CA ILE A 65 4.52 -1.63 -9.36
C ILE A 65 4.89 -3.07 -9.01
N ILE A 66 5.68 -3.73 -9.87
CA ILE A 66 6.14 -5.10 -9.65
C ILE A 66 6.98 -5.19 -8.37
N ARG A 67 7.93 -4.27 -8.18
CA ARG A 67 8.80 -4.28 -6.99
C ARG A 67 8.02 -4.06 -5.70
N CYS A 68 7.14 -3.05 -5.67
CA CYS A 68 6.23 -2.77 -4.57
C CYS A 68 5.39 -4.00 -4.21
N SER A 69 4.77 -4.64 -5.21
CA SER A 69 3.96 -5.85 -5.02
C SER A 69 4.79 -7.02 -4.48
N ALA A 70 6.02 -7.19 -4.97
CA ALA A 70 6.94 -8.20 -4.49
C ALA A 70 7.33 -7.97 -3.02
N ASP A 71 7.64 -6.74 -2.61
CA ASP A 71 8.00 -6.42 -1.22
C ASP A 71 6.87 -6.77 -0.24
N PHE A 72 5.62 -6.48 -0.61
CA PHE A 72 4.46 -6.90 0.17
C PHE A 72 4.34 -8.43 0.24
N LEU A 73 4.53 -9.13 -0.88
CA LEU A 73 4.47 -10.58 -0.90
C LEU A 73 5.59 -11.22 -0.05
N GLU A 74 6.81 -10.66 -0.09
CA GLU A 74 7.95 -11.04 0.77
C GLU A 74 7.68 -10.79 2.26
N ALA A 75 6.94 -9.73 2.58
CA ALA A 75 6.44 -9.49 3.94
C ALA A 75 5.34 -10.48 4.36
N GLY A 76 4.91 -11.37 3.46
CA GLY A 76 3.83 -12.32 3.69
C GLY A 76 2.47 -11.64 3.69
N MET A 77 2.33 -10.51 2.99
CA MET A 77 1.03 -9.89 2.70
C MET A 77 0.30 -10.75 1.66
N THR A 78 -0.85 -11.28 2.05
CA THR A 78 -1.71 -12.05 1.17
C THR A 78 -3.06 -11.35 1.04
N ALA A 79 -3.84 -11.71 0.01
CA ALA A 79 -5.22 -11.23 -0.13
C ALA A 79 -6.04 -11.48 1.15
N SER A 80 -5.82 -12.60 1.84
CA SER A 80 -6.47 -12.91 3.11
C SER A 80 -6.05 -11.97 4.24
N LYS A 81 -4.77 -11.59 4.33
CA LYS A 81 -4.31 -10.59 5.31
C LYS A 81 -4.87 -9.20 5.02
N MET A 82 -4.93 -8.79 3.76
CA MET A 82 -5.55 -7.52 3.36
C MET A 82 -7.05 -7.50 3.70
N ALA A 83 -7.75 -8.60 3.41
CA ALA A 83 -9.17 -8.75 3.77
C ALA A 83 -9.37 -8.70 5.30
N LEU A 84 -8.50 -9.35 6.07
CA LEU A 84 -8.49 -9.27 7.54
C LEU A 84 -8.24 -7.84 8.02
N ALA A 85 -7.30 -7.11 7.40
CA ALA A 85 -7.00 -5.73 7.75
C ALA A 85 -8.23 -4.83 7.57
N ILE A 86 -8.93 -4.97 6.43
CA ILE A 86 -10.18 -4.24 6.15
C ILE A 86 -11.29 -4.67 7.12
N SER A 87 -11.41 -5.96 7.42
CA SER A 87 -12.39 -6.46 8.41
C SER A 87 -12.11 -5.91 9.81
N ASN A 88 -10.85 -5.76 10.21
CA ASN A 88 -10.46 -5.19 11.50
C ASN A 88 -10.83 -3.71 11.59
N ARG A 89 -10.64 -2.95 10.49
CA ARG A 89 -11.03 -1.52 10.40
C ARG A 89 -12.51 -1.29 10.68
N ASP A 90 -13.36 -2.20 10.23
CA ASP A 90 -14.82 -2.06 10.31
C ASP A 90 -15.40 -2.71 11.58
N SER A 91 -14.55 -3.31 12.43
CA SER A 91 -14.96 -3.90 13.71
C SER A 91 -15.37 -2.82 14.71
N THR A 92 -16.53 -2.97 15.33
CA THR A 92 -17.06 -2.07 16.38
C THR A 92 -17.04 -2.71 17.78
N THR A 93 -16.44 -3.89 17.91
CA THR A 93 -16.57 -4.74 19.10
C THR A 93 -15.50 -4.50 20.16
N THR A 94 -14.50 -3.67 19.87
CA THR A 94 -13.38 -3.36 20.78
C THR A 94 -13.51 -1.92 21.30
N SER A 95 -13.03 -1.67 22.53
CA SER A 95 -13.03 -0.33 23.14
C SER A 95 -12.00 0.63 22.53
N ASN A 96 -11.27 0.21 21.51
CA ASN A 96 -10.04 0.83 21.06
C ASN A 96 -10.03 0.99 19.51
N ASP A 97 -9.20 1.88 18.97
CA ASP A 97 -9.20 2.25 17.55
C ASP A 97 -9.01 1.03 16.61
N PRO A 98 -10.02 0.64 15.82
CA PRO A 98 -9.92 -0.48 14.87
C PRO A 98 -8.87 -0.25 13.77
N LEU A 99 -8.42 0.99 13.57
CA LEU A 99 -7.29 1.29 12.68
C LEU A 99 -6.00 0.62 13.15
N LEU A 100 -5.77 0.45 14.45
CA LEU A 100 -4.58 -0.23 14.97
C LEU A 100 -4.59 -1.74 14.63
N GLY A 101 -5.76 -2.37 14.67
CA GLY A 101 -5.93 -3.76 14.24
C GLY A 101 -5.70 -3.94 12.74
N MET A 102 -6.06 -2.95 11.93
CA MET A 102 -5.73 -2.91 10.51
C MET A 102 -4.22 -2.68 10.28
N MET A 103 -3.60 -1.75 11.01
CA MET A 103 -2.17 -1.45 10.92
C MET A 103 -1.32 -2.68 11.26
N GLY A 104 -1.66 -3.43 12.31
CA GLY A 104 -0.97 -4.68 12.66
C GLY A 104 -0.96 -5.70 11.51
N ALA A 105 -2.03 -5.77 10.72
CA ALA A 105 -2.10 -6.64 9.56
C ALA A 105 -1.19 -6.20 8.39
N PHE A 106 -0.87 -4.90 8.30
CA PHE A 106 0.00 -4.33 7.26
C PHE A 106 1.48 -4.24 7.64
N ALA A 107 1.83 -4.38 8.91
CA ALA A 107 3.19 -4.21 9.39
C ALA A 107 4.16 -5.24 8.78
N PHE A 108 5.38 -4.79 8.51
CA PHE A 108 6.51 -5.59 8.04
C PHE A 108 7.32 -6.10 9.24
N SER A 109 8.11 -7.16 9.02
CA SER A 109 9.00 -7.70 10.06
C SER A 109 10.23 -6.82 10.33
N SER A 110 10.55 -5.87 9.44
CA SER A 110 11.64 -4.92 9.62
C SER A 110 11.30 -3.55 9.05
N THR A 111 11.84 -2.51 9.70
CA THR A 111 11.70 -1.11 9.24
C THR A 111 12.37 -0.90 7.88
N GLU A 112 13.51 -1.55 7.63
CA GLU A 112 14.19 -1.52 6.33
C GLU A 112 13.32 -2.06 5.20
N ALA A 113 12.64 -3.19 5.41
CA ALA A 113 11.76 -3.76 4.37
C ALA A 113 10.56 -2.86 4.09
N ALA A 114 9.98 -2.24 5.13
CA ALA A 114 8.92 -1.25 4.95
C ALA A 114 9.41 0.01 4.20
N GLU A 115 10.65 0.44 4.46
CA GLU A 115 11.26 1.58 3.76
C GLU A 115 11.50 1.27 2.27
N ASN A 116 12.00 0.07 1.96
CA ASN A 116 12.16 -0.38 0.58
C ASN A 116 10.81 -0.42 -0.15
N ALA A 117 9.79 -1.00 0.51
CA ALA A 117 8.45 -1.08 -0.05
C ALA A 117 7.89 0.32 -0.36
N ILE A 118 7.91 1.27 0.58
CA ILE A 118 7.37 2.61 0.32
C ILE A 118 8.14 3.34 -0.77
N ASN A 119 9.45 3.14 -0.88
CA ASN A 119 10.26 3.75 -1.93
C ASN A 119 9.87 3.24 -3.32
N ASP A 120 9.70 1.92 -3.48
CA ASP A 120 9.26 1.33 -4.73
C ASP A 120 7.80 1.73 -5.03
N CYS A 121 6.89 1.66 -4.06
CA CYS A 121 5.50 2.05 -4.25
C CYS A 121 5.35 3.55 -4.59
N ASN A 122 6.15 4.44 -4.01
CA ASN A 122 6.12 5.87 -4.34
C ASN A 122 6.55 6.13 -5.78
N LYS A 123 7.62 5.46 -6.25
CA LYS A 123 8.09 5.59 -7.63
C LYS A 123 7.16 4.96 -8.67
N SER A 124 6.22 4.11 -8.24
CA SER A 124 5.17 3.57 -9.11
C SER A 124 4.11 4.61 -9.51
N ASN A 125 4.01 5.73 -8.78
CA ASN A 125 2.98 6.75 -8.94
C ASN A 125 1.53 6.20 -8.87
N ASN A 126 1.34 5.02 -8.27
CA ASN A 126 0.03 4.44 -8.03
C ASN A 126 -0.47 4.82 -6.63
N GLN A 127 -1.50 5.65 -6.57
CA GLN A 127 -2.03 6.20 -5.31
C GLN A 127 -2.41 5.11 -4.29
N SER A 128 -3.01 4.00 -4.76
CA SER A 128 -3.40 2.89 -3.88
C SER A 128 -2.18 2.20 -3.26
N PHE A 129 -1.14 1.94 -4.04
CA PHE A 129 0.09 1.36 -3.51
C PHE A 129 0.83 2.30 -2.56
N ILE A 130 0.86 3.60 -2.86
CA ILE A 130 1.41 4.61 -1.96
C ILE A 130 0.69 4.59 -0.61
N LEU A 131 -0.65 4.55 -0.62
CA LEU A 131 -1.44 4.47 0.60
C LEU A 131 -1.09 3.21 1.40
N PHE A 132 -1.16 2.02 0.79
CA PHE A 132 -0.88 0.77 1.49
C PHE A 132 0.54 0.72 2.05
N ALA A 133 1.54 1.16 1.29
CA ALA A 133 2.94 1.17 1.73
C ALA A 133 3.19 2.18 2.84
N SER A 134 2.54 3.33 2.79
CA SER A 134 2.60 4.32 3.86
C SER A 134 1.98 3.80 5.15
N MET A 135 0.82 3.16 5.07
CA MET A 135 0.17 2.52 6.21
C MET A 135 1.04 1.41 6.81
N ALA A 136 1.63 0.57 5.95
CA ALA A 136 2.54 -0.48 6.37
C ALA A 136 3.81 0.08 7.03
N LYS A 137 4.40 1.15 6.48
CA LYS A 137 5.54 1.86 7.07
C LYS A 137 5.20 2.45 8.43
N MET A 138 4.08 3.15 8.56
CA MET A 138 3.61 3.67 9.85
C MET A 138 3.39 2.54 10.86
N ALA A 139 2.73 1.46 10.45
CA ALA A 139 2.48 0.30 11.31
C ALA A 139 3.78 -0.38 11.76
N THR A 140 4.74 -0.55 10.86
CA THR A 140 6.05 -1.14 11.16
C THR A 140 6.85 -0.25 12.11
N THR A 141 6.80 1.06 11.87
CA THR A 141 7.48 2.07 12.69
C THR A 141 6.93 2.06 14.12
N ILE A 142 5.61 2.11 14.29
CA ILE A 142 4.96 1.98 15.60
C ILE A 142 5.29 0.62 16.22
N GLY A 143 5.16 -0.46 15.45
CA GLY A 143 5.40 -1.82 15.91
C GLY A 143 6.82 -2.08 16.42
N SER A 144 7.82 -1.30 15.98
CA SER A 144 9.19 -1.39 16.47
C SER A 144 9.37 -1.03 17.96
N PHE A 145 8.37 -0.36 18.56
CA PHE A 145 8.35 -0.01 19.99
C PHE A 145 7.63 -1.04 20.86
N GLY A 146 7.37 -2.24 20.33
CA GLY A 146 6.72 -3.33 21.06
C GLY A 146 7.15 -4.71 20.56
N THR A 147 6.30 -5.71 20.77
CA THR A 147 6.53 -7.10 20.35
C THR A 147 6.08 -7.38 18.91
N VAL A 148 5.50 -6.38 18.24
CA VAL A 148 4.88 -6.51 16.91
C VAL A 148 5.86 -7.11 15.88
N LEU A 149 7.09 -6.60 15.81
CA LEU A 149 8.08 -7.12 14.85
C LEU A 149 8.47 -8.58 15.13
N THR A 150 8.51 -8.99 16.41
CA THR A 150 8.77 -10.39 16.77
C THR A 150 7.61 -11.30 16.38
N THR A 151 6.36 -10.84 16.54
CA THR A 151 5.15 -11.57 16.14
C THR A 151 5.11 -11.79 14.62
N ILE A 152 5.48 -10.77 13.83
CA ILE A 152 5.56 -10.90 12.37
C ILE A 152 6.70 -11.83 11.96
N SER A 153 7.84 -11.75 12.66
CA SER A 153 9.00 -12.62 12.41
C SER A 153 8.69 -14.10 12.68
N SER A 154 7.79 -14.40 13.62
CA SER A 154 7.27 -15.77 13.84
C SER A 154 6.18 -16.19 12.84
N GLY A 155 5.85 -15.34 11.86
CA GLY A 155 4.84 -15.59 10.84
C GLY A 155 3.40 -15.31 11.30
N ALA A 156 3.20 -14.75 12.48
CA ALA A 156 1.88 -14.39 13.00
C ALA A 156 1.50 -12.96 12.59
N THR A 157 0.20 -12.67 12.61
CA THR A 157 -0.31 -11.31 12.43
C THR A 157 -0.43 -10.66 13.80
N PRO A 158 0.20 -9.49 14.02
CA PRO A 158 0.02 -8.70 15.24
C PRO A 158 -1.46 -8.43 15.53
N THR A 159 -1.82 -8.60 16.79
CA THR A 159 -3.13 -8.25 17.33
C THR A 159 -3.26 -6.74 17.52
N GLN A 160 -4.51 -6.28 17.63
CA GLN A 160 -4.80 -4.88 17.95
C GLN A 160 -4.14 -4.46 19.28
N GLN A 161 -4.20 -5.31 20.31
CA GLN A 161 -3.59 -5.05 21.62
C GLN A 161 -2.07 -4.88 21.57
N GLU A 162 -1.38 -5.65 20.73
CA GLU A 162 0.07 -5.50 20.53
C GLU A 162 0.41 -4.16 19.89
N MET A 163 -0.39 -3.74 18.91
CA MET A 163 -0.23 -2.43 18.25
C MET A 163 -0.50 -1.26 19.21
N GLU A 164 -1.51 -1.38 20.06
CA GLU A 164 -1.80 -0.40 21.12
C GLU A 164 -0.65 -0.31 22.12
N SER A 165 -0.13 -1.45 22.57
CA SER A 165 0.99 -1.48 23.51
C SER A 165 2.23 -0.83 22.89
N ALA A 166 2.50 -1.07 21.61
CA ALA A 166 3.59 -0.44 20.89
C ALA A 166 3.38 1.08 20.73
N LEU A 167 2.16 1.52 20.44
CA LEU A 167 1.78 2.93 20.38
C LEU A 167 1.97 3.62 21.74
N GLU A 168 1.52 3.01 22.83
CA GLU A 168 1.69 3.54 24.19
C GLU A 168 3.16 3.66 24.58
N ASN A 169 3.97 2.64 24.26
CA ASN A 169 5.40 2.68 24.51
C ASN A 169 6.08 3.84 23.77
N LEU A 170 5.71 4.07 22.50
CA LEU A 170 6.21 5.18 21.70
C LEU A 170 5.74 6.54 22.25
N LEU A 171 4.49 6.68 22.65
CA LEU A 171 3.97 7.93 23.25
C LEU A 171 4.63 8.25 24.60
N ASN A 172 4.98 7.22 25.39
CA ASN A 172 5.67 7.39 26.67
C ASN A 172 7.19 7.64 26.50
N ASN A 173 7.77 7.21 25.38
CA ASN A 173 9.19 7.34 25.09
C ASN A 173 9.38 7.83 23.64
N PRO A 174 8.97 9.08 23.35
CA PRO A 174 9.01 9.59 21.99
C PRO A 174 10.45 9.67 21.50
N ASP A 175 10.71 9.09 20.33
CA ASP A 175 11.96 9.23 19.59
C ASP A 175 11.76 10.21 18.43
N THR A 176 12.57 11.28 18.38
CA THR A 176 12.39 12.35 17.40
C THR A 176 12.49 11.84 15.96
N ALA A 177 13.45 10.96 15.66
CA ALA A 177 13.62 10.41 14.31
C ALA A 177 12.41 9.56 13.88
N THR A 178 11.85 8.80 14.82
CA THR A 178 10.62 8.02 14.63
C THR A 178 9.43 8.95 14.36
N LEU A 179 9.24 9.99 15.17
CA LEU A 179 8.17 10.96 14.98
C LEU A 179 8.30 11.69 13.63
N GLU A 180 9.51 12.09 13.25
CA GLU A 180 9.79 12.67 11.94
C GLU A 180 9.45 11.72 10.79
N SER A 181 9.80 10.44 10.91
CA SER A 181 9.47 9.42 9.89
C SER A 181 7.95 9.23 9.74
N ILE A 182 7.21 9.17 10.85
CA ILE A 182 5.75 9.06 10.85
C ILE A 182 5.12 10.31 10.23
N GLY A 183 5.56 11.51 10.64
CA GLY A 183 5.02 12.76 10.09
C GLY A 183 5.33 12.93 8.60
N ALA A 184 6.54 12.60 8.16
CA ALA A 184 6.89 12.62 6.74
C ALA A 184 6.01 11.65 5.93
N THR A 185 5.75 10.46 6.47
CA THR A 185 4.85 9.49 5.85
C THR A 185 3.40 9.98 5.81
N ALA A 186 2.93 10.64 6.87
CA ALA A 186 1.60 11.25 6.92
C ALA A 186 1.44 12.37 5.89
N THR A 187 2.45 13.24 5.74
CA THR A 187 2.49 14.28 4.70
C THR A 187 2.40 13.66 3.31
N LEU A 188 3.17 12.61 3.03
CA LEU A 188 3.14 11.90 1.75
C LEU A 188 1.73 11.35 1.46
N VAL A 189 1.09 10.66 2.41
CA VAL A 189 -0.28 10.14 2.24
C VAL A 189 -1.25 11.28 1.99
N ASN A 190 -1.12 12.39 2.71
CA ASN A 190 -2.00 13.52 2.51
C ASN A 190 -1.88 14.10 1.10
N GLU A 191 -0.66 14.31 0.63
CA GLU A 191 -0.39 14.87 -0.70
C GLU A 191 -0.84 13.94 -1.83
N GLN A 192 -0.61 12.63 -1.69
CA GLN A 192 -0.83 11.66 -2.76
C GLN A 192 -2.24 11.05 -2.76
N TYR A 193 -2.95 11.11 -1.63
CA TYR A 193 -4.24 10.40 -1.46
C TYR A 193 -5.36 11.25 -0.84
N CYS A 194 -5.09 12.02 0.23
CA CYS A 194 -6.17 12.70 0.98
C CYS A 194 -6.54 14.10 0.44
N LYS A 195 -5.61 14.81 -0.19
CA LYS A 195 -5.81 16.18 -0.68
C LYS A 195 -6.55 16.24 -2.02
N ASP A 196 -6.54 15.14 -2.77
CA ASP A 196 -7.24 15.07 -4.06
C ASP A 196 -8.75 15.02 -3.82
N GLY A 197 -9.43 16.15 -4.03
CA GLY A 197 -10.89 16.29 -3.93
C GLY A 197 -11.69 15.47 -4.95
N THR A 198 -11.01 14.67 -5.76
CA THR A 198 -11.57 13.66 -6.67
C THR A 198 -11.76 12.30 -6.00
N ASN A 199 -11.10 12.06 -4.85
CA ASN A 199 -11.25 10.81 -4.12
C ASN A 199 -12.47 10.90 -3.17
N PRO A 200 -13.54 10.12 -3.41
CA PRO A 200 -14.71 10.12 -2.52
C PRO A 200 -14.36 9.66 -1.10
N ASP A 201 -13.24 8.93 -0.94
CA ASP A 201 -12.70 8.45 0.34
C ASP A 201 -11.72 9.44 0.99
N ALA A 202 -11.54 10.66 0.47
CA ALA A 202 -10.79 11.72 1.13
C ALA A 202 -11.39 12.09 2.51
N ASN A 203 -12.66 11.76 2.74
CA ASN A 203 -13.34 11.87 4.03
C ASN A 203 -13.24 10.60 4.89
N SER A 204 -12.44 9.61 4.49
CA SER A 204 -12.20 8.41 5.28
C SER A 204 -11.60 8.76 6.65
N LYS A 205 -11.83 7.89 7.64
CA LYS A 205 -11.26 8.05 8.99
C LYS A 205 -9.73 8.22 8.95
N VAL A 206 -9.06 7.55 8.01
CA VAL A 206 -7.60 7.66 7.79
C VAL A 206 -7.21 9.09 7.41
N CYS A 207 -7.87 9.67 6.40
CA CYS A 207 -7.57 11.03 5.95
C CYS A 207 -7.96 12.11 6.96
N SER A 208 -9.01 11.89 7.76
CA SER A 208 -9.37 12.80 8.85
C SER A 208 -8.25 12.90 9.90
N ASN A 209 -7.70 11.77 10.36
CA ASN A 209 -6.63 11.77 11.37
C ASN A 209 -5.35 12.44 10.83
N ILE A 210 -5.00 12.15 9.58
CA ILE A 210 -3.82 12.72 8.92
C ILE A 210 -3.98 14.24 8.73
N THR A 211 -5.13 14.69 8.24
CA THR A 211 -5.40 16.12 8.02
C THR A 211 -5.43 16.90 9.34
N GLU A 212 -6.01 16.32 10.39
CA GLU A 212 -6.02 16.91 11.73
C GLU A 212 -4.60 17.08 12.27
N ALA A 213 -3.75 16.05 12.14
CA ALA A 213 -2.35 16.11 12.54
C ALA A 213 -1.57 17.18 11.75
N LEU A 214 -1.77 17.26 10.43
CA LEU A 214 -1.12 18.26 9.58
C LEU A 214 -1.54 19.70 9.88
N ASN A 215 -2.79 19.91 10.32
CA ASN A 215 -3.25 21.24 10.71
C ASN A 215 -2.69 21.69 12.08
N SER A 216 -2.07 20.79 12.84
CA SER A 216 -1.52 21.11 14.17
C SER A 216 -0.10 21.68 14.13
N SER A 217 0.70 21.37 13.10
CA SER A 217 2.08 21.85 12.94
C SER A 217 2.60 21.65 11.51
N ASN A 218 3.67 22.39 11.17
CA ASN A 218 4.41 22.24 9.91
C ASN A 218 5.69 21.39 10.05
N SER A 219 6.05 20.95 11.26
CA SER A 219 7.22 20.09 11.47
C SER A 219 6.82 18.61 11.44
N ASN A 220 7.60 17.76 10.76
CA ASN A 220 7.28 16.34 10.68
C ASN A 220 7.23 15.66 12.06
N SER A 221 8.10 16.05 13.00
CA SER A 221 8.07 15.50 14.35
C SER A 221 6.74 15.80 15.07
N ASP A 222 6.26 17.05 15.00
CA ASP A 222 5.01 17.43 15.64
C ASP A 222 3.79 16.79 14.95
N ILE A 223 3.81 16.70 13.61
CA ILE A 223 2.78 15.98 12.83
C ILE A 223 2.73 14.51 13.26
N GLY A 224 3.89 13.87 13.40
CA GLY A 224 3.99 12.50 13.90
C GLY A 224 3.36 12.38 15.29
N GLN A 225 3.73 13.26 16.23
CA GLN A 225 3.18 13.26 17.59
C GLN A 225 1.65 13.48 17.61
N ALA A 226 1.14 14.41 16.81
CA ALA A 226 -0.28 14.68 16.70
C ALA A 226 -1.05 13.49 16.13
N LEU A 227 -0.51 12.84 15.09
CA LEU A 227 -1.11 11.65 14.49
C LEU A 227 -1.18 10.49 15.47
N LEU A 228 -0.09 10.20 16.19
CA LEU A 228 -0.06 9.15 17.22
C LEU A 228 -1.07 9.42 18.34
N THR A 229 -1.24 10.69 18.72
CA THR A 229 -2.22 11.09 19.73
C THR A 229 -3.65 10.88 19.23
N ALA A 230 -3.93 11.21 17.95
CA ALA A 230 -5.23 10.99 17.34
C ALA A 230 -5.59 9.49 17.22
N LEU A 231 -4.61 8.63 16.95
CA LEU A 231 -4.78 7.17 16.91
C LEU A 231 -5.07 6.56 18.29
N ARG A 232 -4.73 7.25 19.38
CA ARG A 232 -5.00 6.78 20.76
C ARG A 232 -6.40 7.13 21.25
N THR A 233 -6.97 8.23 20.78
CA THR A 233 -8.17 8.84 21.39
C THR A 233 -9.49 8.44 20.73
N ARG A 234 -9.46 7.61 19.68
CA ARG A 234 -10.62 7.18 18.89
C ARG A 234 -10.95 5.70 19.10
#